data_AF-A0A101WWU8-F1
#
_entry.id   AF-A0A101WWU8-F1
#
_cell.length_a   1.000
_cell.length_b   1.000
_cell.length_c   1.000
_cell.angle_alpha   90.00
_cell.angle_beta   90.00
_cell.angle_gamma   90.00
#
_symmetry.space_group_name_H-M   'P 1'
#
loop_
_entity.id
_entity.type
_entity.pdbx_description
1 polymer ?
#
loop_
_entity_poly.entity_id
_entity_poly.type
_entity_poly.pdbx_seq_one_letter_code
_entity_poly.pdbx_strand_id
1 'polypeptide(L)'
;MLTLSRIEALKAMALRKLIHVVLSVFLVIPFIINLSTYGLTNTLYFTIITLGVSVIYVIQVKRPIITIMLLDALTSARRSILQQMMKSPISSAIPFEILDDGLIRLERTVKDLLESVERDYERRGGYLGILMGALGVLISQLLTGNYVVYGIISIIVYDTMSALGGVLVGRVRLPFT
;
A
#
# COMPACT_ATOMS: atom_id res chain seq x y z
N MET A 1 19.81 12.24 6.27
CA MET A 1 18.68 13.04 5.75
C MET A 1 19.10 13.62 4.41
N LEU A 2 18.78 12.92 3.31
CA LEU A 2 18.89 13.49 1.98
C LEU A 2 17.57 14.22 1.70
N THR A 3 17.66 15.50 1.38
CA THR A 3 16.50 16.31 0.97
C THR A 3 15.91 15.69 -0.30
N LEU A 4 14.83 14.92 -0.17
CA LEU A 4 14.08 14.41 -1.31
C LEU A 4 13.72 15.57 -2.24
N SER A 5 13.93 15.38 -3.54
CA SER A 5 13.46 16.34 -4.53
C SER A 5 11.95 16.54 -4.34
N ARG A 6 11.43 17.76 -4.51
CA ARG A 6 9.98 18.04 -4.39
C ARG A 6 9.13 17.07 -5.22
N ILE A 7 9.66 16.59 -6.34
CA ILE A 7 9.04 15.62 -7.23
C ILE A 7 8.95 14.23 -6.57
N GLU A 8 9.98 13.78 -5.86
CA GLU A 8 10.01 12.49 -5.17
C GLU A 8 9.06 12.49 -3.98
N ALA A 9 9.03 13.58 -3.22
CA ALA A 9 8.06 13.76 -2.13
C ALA A 9 6.61 13.73 -2.65
N LEU A 10 6.35 14.36 -3.80
CA LEU A 10 5.03 14.33 -4.45
C LEU A 10 4.67 12.92 -4.93
N LYS A 11 5.60 12.21 -5.57
CA LYS A 11 5.41 10.82 -6.03
C LYS A 11 5.10 9.88 -4.86
N ALA A 12 5.86 9.96 -3.77
CA ALA A 12 5.64 9.16 -2.57
C ALA A 12 4.29 9.46 -1.92
N MET A 13 3.89 10.73 -1.89
CA MET A 13 2.57 11.15 -1.39
C MET A 13 1.44 10.59 -2.26
N ALA A 14 1.56 10.71 -3.58
CA ALA A 14 0.57 10.20 -4.52
C ALA A 14 0.41 8.68 -4.41
N LEU A 15 1.53 7.94 -4.32
CA LEU A 15 1.51 6.48 -4.16
C LEU A 15 0.88 6.05 -2.84
N ARG A 16 1.14 6.76 -1.74
CA ARG A 16 0.45 6.50 -0.45
C ARG A 16 -1.06 6.68 -0.55
N LYS A 17 -1.52 7.73 -1.24
CA LYS A 17 -2.94 7.99 -1.42
C LYS A 17 -3.59 6.98 -2.35
N LEU A 18 -2.89 6.53 -3.38
CA LEU A 18 -3.33 5.43 -4.22
C LEU A 18 -3.57 4.16 -3.39
N ILE A 19 -2.61 3.77 -2.54
CA ILE A 19 -2.75 2.59 -1.66
C ILE A 19 -3.95 2.77 -0.71
N HIS A 20 -4.09 3.94 -0.08
CA HIS A 20 -5.23 4.25 0.79
C HIS A 20 -6.57 4.14 0.07
N VAL A 21 -6.69 4.70 -1.13
CA VAL A 21 -7.92 4.64 -1.94
C VAL A 21 -8.23 3.19 -2.32
N VAL A 22 -7.24 2.43 -2.80
CA VAL A 22 -7.41 1.01 -3.13
C VAL A 22 -7.91 0.23 -1.92
N LEU A 23 -7.26 0.39 -0.76
CA LEU A 23 -7.68 -0.28 0.49
C LEU A 23 -9.08 0.16 0.94
N SER A 24 -9.42 1.43 0.78
CA SER A 24 -10.73 1.96 1.15
C SER A 24 -11.84 1.47 0.23
N VAL A 25 -11.57 1.23 -1.06
CA VAL A 25 -12.52 0.64 -2.00
C VAL A 25 -12.90 -0.79 -1.58
N PHE A 26 -11.97 -1.57 -1.02
CA PHE A 26 -12.30 -2.89 -0.47
C PHE A 26 -13.37 -2.81 0.64
N LEU A 27 -13.41 -1.73 1.42
CA LEU A 27 -14.39 -1.56 2.49
C LEU A 27 -15.81 -1.31 1.95
N VAL A 28 -15.95 -0.90 0.69
CA VAL A 28 -17.25 -0.61 0.05
C VAL A 28 -17.92 -1.90 -0.49
N ILE A 29 -17.16 -2.98 -0.68
CA ILE A 29 -17.63 -4.26 -1.22
C ILE A 29 -18.97 -4.74 -0.61
N PRO A 30 -19.17 -4.75 0.73
CA PRO A 30 -20.43 -5.17 1.34
C PRO A 30 -21.68 -4.35 1.02
N PHE A 31 -21.51 -3.17 0.40
CA PHE A 31 -22.61 -2.31 -0.03
C PHE A 31 -22.91 -2.43 -1.53
N ILE A 32 -22.01 -3.04 -2.30
CA ILE A 32 -22.18 -3.25 -3.75
C ILE A 32 -22.67 -4.68 -4.02
N ILE A 33 -22.10 -5.65 -3.30
CA ILE A 33 -22.42 -7.07 -3.45
C ILE A 33 -23.27 -7.48 -2.27
N ASN A 34 -24.37 -8.19 -2.51
CA ASN A 34 -25.19 -8.73 -1.44
C ASN A 34 -24.50 -9.96 -0.82
N LEU A 35 -23.68 -9.74 0.21
CA LEU A 35 -22.96 -10.81 0.91
C LEU A 35 -23.87 -11.76 1.70
N SER A 36 -25.14 -11.40 1.93
CA SER A 36 -26.08 -12.31 2.59
C SER A 36 -26.31 -13.60 1.81
N THR A 37 -26.16 -13.57 0.48
CA THR A 37 -26.22 -14.75 -0.39
C THR A 37 -25.12 -15.77 -0.07
N TYR A 38 -24.01 -15.33 0.52
CA TYR A 38 -22.89 -16.17 0.95
C TYR A 38 -22.88 -16.42 2.47
N GLY A 39 -23.95 -16.04 3.19
CA GLY A 39 -24.03 -16.16 4.65
C GLY A 39 -23.16 -15.14 5.41
N LEU A 40 -22.65 -14.10 4.74
CA LEU A 40 -21.82 -13.07 5.36
C LEU A 40 -22.65 -11.82 5.66
N THR A 41 -22.65 -11.42 6.93
CA THR A 41 -23.16 -10.11 7.34
C THR A 41 -22.08 -9.04 7.19
N ASN A 42 -22.46 -7.79 6.98
CA ASN A 42 -21.52 -6.66 6.86
C ASN A 42 -20.61 -6.55 8.10
N THR A 43 -21.18 -6.79 9.28
CA THR A 43 -20.43 -6.82 10.55
C THR A 43 -19.36 -7.92 10.55
N LEU A 44 -19.72 -9.13 10.12
CA LEU A 44 -18.79 -10.26 10.04
C LEU A 44 -17.68 -9.99 9.00
N TYR A 45 -18.03 -9.40 7.86
CA TYR A 45 -17.07 -8.97 6.85
C TYR A 45 -16.02 -7.99 7.43
N PHE A 46 -16.45 -6.91 8.08
CA PHE A 46 -15.53 -5.95 8.69
C PHE A 46 -14.74 -6.53 9.87
N THR A 47 -15.30 -7.51 10.58
CA THR A 47 -14.61 -8.22 11.66
C THR A 47 -13.46 -9.06 11.11
N ILE A 48 -13.68 -9.81 10.03
CA ILE A 48 -12.63 -10.60 9.37
C ILE A 48 -11.51 -9.69 8.85
N ILE A 49 -11.86 -8.58 8.18
CA ILE A 49 -10.86 -7.60 7.72
C ILE A 49 -10.06 -7.06 8.89
N THR A 50 -10.72 -6.60 9.94
CA THR A 50 -10.05 -6.01 11.11
C THR A 50 -9.13 -7.02 11.78
N LEU A 51 -9.57 -8.28 11.91
CA LEU A 51 -8.76 -9.36 12.46
C LEU A 51 -7.54 -9.65 11.58
N GLY A 52 -7.73 -9.76 10.26
CA GLY A 52 -6.64 -9.97 9.31
C GLY A 52 -5.61 -8.84 9.36
N VAL A 53 -6.06 -7.59 9.33
CA VAL A 53 -5.20 -6.41 9.45
C VAL A 53 -4.50 -6.37 10.81
N SER A 54 -5.17 -6.76 11.90
CA SER A 54 -4.55 -6.83 13.24
C SER A 54 -3.42 -7.85 13.29
N VAL A 55 -3.61 -9.03 12.69
CA VAL A 55 -2.56 -10.05 12.57
C VAL A 55 -1.38 -9.52 11.76
N ILE A 56 -1.66 -8.92 10.59
CA ILE A 56 -0.62 -8.30 9.75
C ILE A 56 0.15 -7.24 10.54
N TYR A 57 -0.56 -6.36 11.24
CA TYR A 57 0.02 -5.28 12.04
C TYR A 57 0.94 -5.83 13.14
N VAL A 58 0.49 -6.81 13.93
CA VAL A 58 1.31 -7.43 14.98
C VAL A 58 2.57 -8.08 14.42
N ILE A 59 2.46 -8.77 13.27
CA ILE A 59 3.60 -9.38 12.59
C ILE A 59 4.58 -8.30 12.11
N GLN A 60 4.07 -7.24 11.49
CA GLN A 60 4.89 -6.18 10.91
C GLN A 60 5.60 -5.33 11.97
N VAL A 61 4.94 -5.03 13.09
CA VAL A 61 5.56 -4.35 14.23
C VAL A 61 6.77 -5.13 14.75
N LYS A 62 6.68 -6.47 14.74
CA LYS A 62 7.75 -7.34 15.24
C LYS A 62 8.88 -7.55 14.23
N ARG A 63 8.58 -7.55 12.94
CA ARG A 63 9.55 -7.68 11.85
C ARG A 63 9.00 -6.94 10.61
N PRO A 64 9.77 -6.05 9.95
CA PRO A 64 9.35 -5.41 8.69
C PRO A 64 9.43 -6.41 7.53
N ILE A 65 8.60 -7.46 7.59
CA ILE A 65 8.65 -8.63 6.71
C ILE A 65 8.22 -8.27 5.29
N ILE A 66 7.19 -7.43 5.12
CA ILE A 66 6.57 -7.18 3.81
C ILE A 66 7.55 -6.52 2.84
N THR A 67 8.22 -5.45 3.29
CA THR A 67 9.22 -4.73 2.50
C THR A 67 10.36 -5.66 2.08
N ILE A 68 10.88 -6.47 3.01
CA ILE A 68 11.98 -7.40 2.76
C ILE A 68 11.52 -8.52 1.82
N MET A 69 10.35 -9.13 2.05
CA MET A 69 9.80 -10.18 1.20
C MET A 69 9.56 -9.72 -0.23
N LEU A 70 9.07 -8.49 -0.43
CA LEU A 70 8.85 -7.94 -1.76
C LEU A 70 10.19 -7.76 -2.50
N LEU A 71 11.20 -7.20 -1.82
CA LEU A 71 12.54 -7.03 -2.38
C LEU A 71 13.20 -8.38 -2.69
N ASP A 72 13.06 -9.36 -1.81
CA ASP A 72 13.57 -10.72 -2.02
C ASP A 72 12.85 -11.41 -3.18
N ALA A 73 11.53 -11.24 -3.31
CA ALA A 73 10.74 -11.78 -4.40
C ALA A 73 11.14 -11.15 -5.76
N LEU A 74 11.37 -9.83 -5.80
CA LEU A 74 11.87 -9.14 -7.00
C LEU A 74 13.27 -9.63 -7.39
N THR A 75 14.16 -9.74 -6.41
CA THR A 75 15.52 -10.26 -6.61
C THR A 75 15.47 -11.70 -7.13
N SER A 76 14.56 -12.51 -6.59
CA SER A 76 14.37 -13.91 -6.99
C SER A 76 13.80 -14.02 -8.40
N ALA A 77 12.78 -13.23 -8.74
CA ALA A 77 12.22 -13.14 -10.08
C ALA A 77 13.29 -12.75 -11.12
N ARG A 78 14.12 -11.74 -10.82
CA ARG A 78 15.26 -11.37 -11.68
C ARG A 78 16.17 -12.57 -11.94
N ARG A 79 16.61 -13.25 -10.87
CA ARG A 79 17.48 -14.43 -10.97
C ARG A 79 16.85 -15.54 -11.80
N SER A 80 15.57 -15.83 -11.59
CA SER A 80 14.85 -16.85 -12.36
C SER A 80 14.73 -16.50 -13.85
N ILE A 81 14.46 -15.23 -14.19
CA ILE A 81 14.40 -14.76 -15.58
C ILE A 81 15.77 -14.93 -16.26
N LEU A 82 16.85 -14.47 -15.61
CA LEU A 82 18.21 -14.60 -16.15
C LEU A 82 18.60 -16.07 -16.33
N GLN A 83 18.26 -16.93 -15.37
CA GLN A 83 18.53 -18.38 -15.46
C GLN A 83 17.75 -19.05 -16.60
N GLN A 84 16.50 -18.65 -16.86
CA GLN A 84 15.71 -19.18 -17.97
C GLN A 84 16.28 -18.71 -19.32
N MET A 85 16.74 -17.46 -19.41
CA MET A 85 17.37 -16.91 -20.61
C MET A 85 18.71 -17.60 -20.94
N MET A 86 19.56 -17.86 -19.93
CA MET A 86 20.82 -18.58 -20.12
C MET A 86 20.63 -20.02 -20.63
N LYS A 87 19.48 -20.63 -20.33
CA LYS A 87 19.14 -22.00 -20.75
C LYS A 87 18.45 -22.07 -22.11
N SER A 88 18.04 -20.92 -22.68
CA SER A 88 17.31 -20.85 -23.94
C SER A 88 18.27 -20.58 -25.12
N PRO A 89 18.11 -21.28 -26.27
CA PRO A 89 18.91 -21.02 -27.47
C PRO A 89 18.62 -19.66 -28.14
N ILE A 90 17.68 -18.87 -27.60
CA ILE A 90 17.25 -17.54 -28.08
C ILE A 90 18.21 -16.42 -27.59
N SER A 91 19.46 -16.74 -27.28
CA SER A 91 20.48 -15.80 -26.77
C SER A 91 20.94 -14.74 -27.80
N SER A 92 20.49 -14.82 -29.05
CA SER A 92 21.00 -13.98 -30.14
C SER A 92 20.20 -12.71 -30.44
N ALA A 93 19.00 -12.52 -29.88
CA ALA A 93 18.10 -11.42 -30.27
C ALA A 93 18.07 -10.22 -29.30
N ILE A 94 18.47 -10.40 -28.04
CA ILE A 94 18.53 -9.33 -27.03
C ILE A 94 19.86 -9.44 -26.28
N PRO A 95 20.70 -8.39 -26.25
CA PRO A 95 21.92 -8.41 -25.46
C PRO A 95 21.58 -8.63 -23.98
N PHE A 96 22.02 -9.76 -23.43
CA PHE A 96 21.78 -10.17 -22.05
C PHE A 96 22.14 -9.06 -21.04
N GLU A 97 23.21 -8.33 -21.32
CA GLU A 97 23.70 -7.18 -20.54
C GLU A 97 22.66 -6.05 -20.46
N ILE A 98 21.96 -5.74 -21.56
CA ILE A 98 20.95 -4.67 -21.59
C ILE A 98 19.71 -5.06 -20.76
N LEU A 99 19.32 -6.35 -20.82
CA LEU A 99 18.20 -6.86 -20.03
C LEU A 99 18.54 -6.89 -18.53
N ASP A 100 19.73 -7.37 -18.17
CA ASP A 100 20.18 -7.39 -16.77
C ASP A 100 20.28 -5.98 -16.19
N ASP A 101 20.90 -5.04 -16.92
CA ASP A 101 20.94 -3.63 -16.53
C ASP A 101 19.54 -3.02 -16.38
N GLY A 102 18.62 -3.36 -17.28
CA GLY A 102 17.21 -2.94 -17.19
C GLY A 102 16.52 -3.47 -15.93
N LEU A 103 16.71 -4.75 -15.62
CA LEU A 103 16.14 -5.39 -14.42
C LEU A 103 16.75 -4.85 -13.13
N ILE A 104 18.06 -4.58 -13.12
CA ILE A 104 18.75 -3.94 -11.98
C ILE A 104 18.20 -2.52 -11.75
N ARG A 105 17.99 -1.75 -12.82
CA ARG A 105 17.39 -0.41 -12.71
C ARG A 105 15.95 -0.48 -12.21
N LEU A 106 15.17 -1.44 -12.66
CA LEU A 106 13.81 -1.68 -12.17
C LEU A 106 13.82 -2.01 -10.67
N GLU A 107 14.66 -2.96 -10.24
CA GLU A 107 14.79 -3.35 -8.83
C GLU A 107 15.19 -2.17 -7.95
N ARG A 108 16.18 -1.37 -8.37
CA ARG A 108 16.57 -0.14 -7.66
C ARG A 108 15.43 0.86 -7.59
N THR A 109 14.72 1.08 -8.70
CA THR A 109 13.57 2.00 -8.73
C THR A 109 12.47 1.53 -7.78
N VAL A 110 12.15 0.23 -7.75
CA VAL A 110 11.15 -0.31 -6.83
C VAL A 110 11.62 -0.20 -5.39
N LYS A 111 12.90 -0.44 -5.10
CA LYS A 111 13.47 -0.27 -3.77
C LYS A 111 13.38 1.18 -3.30
N ASP A 112 13.78 2.13 -4.14
CA ASP A 112 13.73 3.55 -3.82
C ASP A 112 12.29 4.04 -3.63
N LEU A 113 11.36 3.55 -4.46
CA LEU A 113 9.93 3.81 -4.30
C LEU A 113 9.41 3.27 -2.97
N LEU A 114 9.75 2.04 -2.62
CA LEU A 114 9.31 1.39 -1.39
C LEU A 114 9.84 2.12 -0.15
N GLU A 115 11.13 2.49 -0.15
CA GLU A 115 11.75 3.30 0.90
C GLU A 115 11.15 4.71 1.00
N SER A 116 10.74 5.31 -0.13
CA SER A 116 10.10 6.64 -0.13
C SER A 116 8.64 6.61 0.37
N VAL A 117 7.94 5.50 0.17
CA VAL A 117 6.54 5.33 0.59
C VAL A 117 6.45 4.98 2.06
N GLU A 118 7.33 4.13 2.57
CA GLU A 118 7.29 3.71 3.97
C GLU A 118 7.74 4.87 4.88
N ARG A 119 6.83 5.47 5.66
CA ARG A 119 7.22 6.54 6.60
C ARG A 119 8.09 5.95 7.72
N ASP A 120 9.00 6.75 8.26
CA ASP A 120 9.89 6.32 9.35
C ASP A 120 9.16 5.71 10.56
N TYR A 121 7.94 6.17 10.85
CA TYR A 121 7.11 5.57 11.90
C TYR A 121 6.37 4.31 11.44
N GLU A 122 5.98 4.17 10.15
CA GLU A 122 5.35 2.95 9.61
C GLU A 122 6.39 1.82 9.52
N ARG A 123 7.64 2.18 9.23
CA ARG A 123 8.79 1.27 9.19
C ARG A 123 9.14 0.70 10.56
N ARG A 124 8.86 1.44 11.65
CA ARG A 124 9.17 1.06 13.04
C ARG A 124 7.96 0.54 13.82
N GLY A 125 6.77 1.02 13.49
CA GLY A 125 5.52 0.76 14.21
C GLY A 125 4.47 0.01 13.39
N GLY A 126 4.78 -0.45 12.18
CA GLY A 126 3.85 -1.13 11.28
C GLY A 126 2.82 -0.19 10.63
N TYR A 127 1.94 -0.75 9.80
CA TYR A 127 0.90 0.00 9.09
C TYR A 127 -0.30 0.36 10.00
N LEU A 128 -0.04 1.14 11.06
CA LEU A 128 -1.04 1.59 12.04
C LEU A 128 -2.26 2.26 11.39
N GLY A 129 -2.06 3.00 10.29
CA GLY A 129 -3.14 3.66 9.57
C GLY A 129 -4.17 2.68 9.00
N ILE A 130 -3.73 1.52 8.49
CA ILE A 130 -4.62 0.48 7.95
C ILE A 130 -5.43 -0.14 9.09
N LEU A 131 -4.78 -0.41 10.23
CA LEU A 131 -5.45 -0.95 11.42
C LEU A 131 -6.52 0.00 11.94
N MET A 132 -6.19 1.28 12.12
CA MET A 132 -7.13 2.28 12.64
C MET A 132 -8.26 2.55 11.65
N GLY A 133 -8.01 2.49 10.34
CA GLY A 133 -9.05 2.57 9.32
C GLY A 133 -10.04 1.41 9.42
N ALA A 134 -9.55 0.17 9.50
CA ALA A 134 -10.39 -1.01 9.64
C ALA A 134 -11.21 -1.00 10.95
N LEU A 135 -10.57 -0.68 12.07
CA LEU A 135 -11.22 -0.56 13.38
C LEU A 135 -12.29 0.55 13.37
N GLY A 136 -11.99 1.71 12.81
CA GLY A 136 -12.94 2.83 12.74
C GLY A 136 -14.19 2.48 11.94
N VAL A 137 -14.04 1.73 10.84
CA VAL A 137 -15.17 1.23 10.04
C VAL A 137 -15.95 0.16 10.80
N LEU A 138 -15.30 -0.79 11.47
CA LEU A 138 -15.98 -1.79 12.28
C LEU A 138 -16.80 -1.13 13.40
N ILE A 139 -16.20 -0.20 14.15
CA ILE A 139 -16.88 0.55 15.22
C ILE A 139 -18.07 1.31 14.64
N SER A 140 -17.89 2.00 13.51
CA SER A 140 -18.98 2.74 12.86
C SER A 140 -20.11 1.81 12.38
N GLN A 141 -19.79 0.62 11.84
CA GLN A 141 -20.81 -0.38 11.49
C GLN A 141 -21.57 -0.86 12.73
N LEU A 142 -20.89 -1.06 13.87
CA LEU A 142 -21.53 -1.49 15.11
C LEU A 142 -22.45 -0.40 15.69
N LEU A 143 -22.07 0.88 15.57
CA LEU A 143 -22.83 2.01 16.11
C LEU A 143 -23.95 2.49 15.18
N THR A 144 -23.72 2.47 13.88
CA THR A 144 -24.60 3.12 12.88
C THR A 144 -25.17 2.16 11.85
N GLY A 145 -24.80 0.87 11.90
CA GLY A 145 -25.24 -0.12 10.93
C GLY A 145 -24.80 0.27 9.51
N ASN A 146 -25.73 0.18 8.56
CA ASN A 146 -25.45 0.42 7.14
C ASN A 146 -25.12 1.87 6.79
N TYR A 147 -25.31 2.83 7.70
CA TYR A 147 -24.90 4.23 7.49
C TYR A 147 -23.36 4.40 7.47
N VAL A 148 -22.59 3.39 7.90
CA VAL A 148 -21.12 3.42 7.81
C VAL A 148 -20.60 3.64 6.39
N VAL A 149 -21.38 3.31 5.36
CA VAL A 149 -21.01 3.55 3.96
C VAL A 149 -20.67 5.01 3.69
N TYR A 150 -21.39 5.95 4.33
CA TYR A 150 -21.10 7.38 4.21
C TYR A 150 -19.78 7.75 4.87
N GLY A 151 -19.43 7.10 5.98
CA GLY A 151 -18.12 7.23 6.62
C GLY A 151 -17.00 6.71 5.74
N ILE A 152 -17.18 5.57 5.07
CA ILE A 152 -16.18 4.99 4.15
C ILE A 152 -15.97 5.92 2.94
N ILE A 153 -17.05 6.43 2.35
CA ILE A 153 -16.97 7.40 1.24
C ILE A 153 -16.25 8.67 1.70
N SER A 154 -16.56 9.15 2.90
CA SER A 154 -15.87 10.30 3.51
C SER A 154 -14.36 10.06 3.64
N ILE A 155 -13.94 8.88 4.11
CA ILE A 155 -12.51 8.50 4.20
C ILE A 155 -11.84 8.51 2.83
N ILE A 156 -12.51 8.10 1.76
CA ILE A 156 -11.96 8.14 0.40
C ILE A 156 -11.82 9.59 -0.08
N VAL A 157 -12.91 10.36 0.03
CA VAL A 157 -13.01 11.69 -0.56
C VAL A 157 -12.20 12.71 0.22
N TYR A 158 -12.40 12.84 1.53
CA TYR A 158 -11.70 13.84 2.34
C TYR A 158 -10.21 13.59 2.39
N ASP A 159 -9.77 12.33 2.47
CA ASP A 159 -8.34 12.03 2.55
C ASP A 159 -7.60 12.33 1.23
N THR A 160 -8.28 12.13 0.10
CA THR A 160 -7.77 12.48 -1.24
C THR A 160 -7.80 13.99 -1.48
N MET A 161 -8.92 14.65 -1.13
CA MET A 161 -9.08 16.10 -1.27
C MET A 161 -8.14 16.88 -0.35
N SER A 162 -7.93 16.42 0.89
CA SER A 162 -6.98 17.03 1.83
C SER A 162 -5.54 16.97 1.31
N ALA A 163 -5.16 15.88 0.64
CA ALA A 163 -3.85 15.75 0.01
C ALA A 163 -3.68 16.76 -1.16
N LEU A 164 -4.68 16.87 -2.03
CA LEU A 164 -4.68 17.82 -3.14
C LEU A 164 -4.66 19.28 -2.63
N GLY A 165 -5.49 19.58 -1.63
CA GLY A 165 -5.56 20.88 -0.98
C GLY A 165 -4.26 21.28 -0.28
N GLY A 166 -3.60 20.34 0.40
CA GLY A 166 -2.31 20.56 1.05
C GLY A 166 -1.19 20.93 0.05
N VAL A 167 -1.22 20.34 -1.15
CA VAL A 167 -0.28 20.66 -2.24
C VAL A 167 -0.60 22.01 -2.87
N LEU A 168 -1.86 22.33 -3.12
CA LEU A 168 -2.30 23.58 -3.76
C LEU A 168 -2.13 24.82 -2.84
N VAL A 169 -2.37 24.67 -1.54
CA VAL A 169 -2.31 25.77 -0.56
C VAL A 169 -0.88 25.99 -0.03
N GLY A 170 0.05 25.06 -0.28
CA GLY A 170 1.49 25.27 -0.08
C GLY A 170 1.95 25.47 1.38
N ARG A 171 1.16 25.07 2.38
CA ARG A 171 1.47 25.26 3.81
C ARG A 171 1.63 23.96 4.59
N VAL A 172 2.39 23.00 4.06
CA VAL A 172 2.87 21.89 4.89
C VAL A 172 4.32 22.16 5.30
N ARG A 173 4.51 23.04 6.29
CA ARG A 173 5.66 22.88 7.20
C ARG A 173 5.21 21.85 8.22
N LEU A 174 5.85 20.68 8.23
CA LEU A 174 5.71 19.76 9.35
C LEU A 174 6.20 20.51 10.60
N PRO A 175 5.39 20.63 11.67
CA PRO A 175 5.93 21.10 12.94
C PRO A 175 7.03 20.10 13.34
N PHE A 176 8.19 20.63 13.73
CA PHE A 176 9.44 19.91 14.05
C PHE A 176 10.28 19.40 12.87
N THR A 177 10.37 20.16 11.77
CA THR A 177 11.53 20.07 10.84
C THR A 177 12.56 21.13 11.20
#